data_AF-A0A0F9EWX0-F1
#
_entry.id   AF-A0A0F9EWX0-F1
#
_cell.length_a   1.000
_cell.length_b   1.000
_cell.length_c   1.000
_cell.angle_alpha   90.00
_cell.angle_beta   90.00
_cell.angle_gamma   90.00
#
_symmetry.space_group_name_H-M   'P 1'
#
loop_
_entity.id
_entity.type
_entity.pdbx_description
1 polymer ?
#
loop_
_entity_poly.entity_id
_entity_poly.type
_entity_poly.pdbx_seq_one_letter_code
_entity_poly.pdbx_strand_id
1 'polypeptide(L)'
;MSMSNYACFADCIDEEFVKSICPDEYTILVQEANKEDYGLEHYADELHYDDVCENAAVNDAFNHLCMAFDKAIGLLLGIVYHSAEDRGDDLDGYAFTVDKVYVPSEAGKKHMQYITRKFWTTFG
;
A
#
# COMPACT_ATOMS: atom_id res chain seq x y z
N MET A 1 -5.89 24.09 21.81
CA MET A 1 -4.69 23.37 21.35
C MET A 1 -4.55 23.68 19.87
N SER A 2 -3.36 24.05 19.39
CA SER A 2 -3.14 24.27 17.96
C SER A 2 -3.11 22.89 17.31
N MET A 3 -4.12 22.55 16.52
CA MET A 3 -4.05 21.34 15.70
C MET A 3 -2.96 21.59 14.65
N SER A 4 -1.99 20.70 14.57
CA SER A 4 -0.93 20.80 13.56
C SER A 4 -1.41 20.08 12.31
N ASN A 5 -1.36 20.76 11.17
CA ASN A 5 -1.71 20.16 9.88
C ASN A 5 -0.42 19.82 9.14
N TYR A 6 -0.26 18.57 8.70
CA TYR A 6 0.90 18.14 7.92
C TYR A 6 0.45 17.66 6.53
N ALA A 7 1.11 18.17 5.49
CA ALA A 7 0.93 17.66 4.14
C ALA A 7 1.68 16.34 3.99
N CYS A 8 0.96 15.30 3.58
CA CYS A 8 1.46 13.95 3.37
C CYS A 8 1.35 13.57 1.90
N PHE A 9 2.19 12.64 1.48
CA PHE A 9 2.08 12.03 0.15
C PHE A 9 2.55 10.58 0.20
N ALA A 10 2.03 9.79 -0.74
CA ALA A 10 2.57 8.48 -1.10
C ALA A 10 2.63 8.37 -2.61
N ASP A 11 3.61 7.60 -3.06
CA ASP A 11 3.70 7.15 -4.44
C ASP A 11 2.88 5.87 -4.54
N CYS A 12 1.69 5.96 -5.11
CA CYS A 12 0.75 4.85 -5.23
C CYS A 12 0.94 4.11 -6.55
N ILE A 13 0.62 2.82 -6.54
CA ILE A 13 0.67 1.96 -7.72
C ILE A 13 -0.65 1.22 -7.89
N ASP A 14 -1.08 1.06 -9.15
CA ASP A 14 -2.34 0.39 -9.42
C ASP A 14 -2.28 -1.09 -9.06
N GLU A 15 -3.35 -1.58 -8.43
CA GLU A 15 -3.49 -2.99 -8.06
C GLU A 15 -3.35 -3.92 -9.28
N GLU A 16 -3.89 -3.51 -10.44
CA GLU A 16 -3.76 -4.27 -11.69
C GLU A 16 -2.30 -4.45 -12.09
N PHE A 17 -1.45 -3.45 -11.84
CA PHE A 17 -0.02 -3.54 -12.11
C PHE A 17 0.66 -4.51 -11.14
N VAL A 18 0.36 -4.43 -9.84
CA VAL A 18 0.86 -5.38 -8.84
C VAL A 18 0.51 -6.82 -9.23
N LYS A 19 -0.76 -7.06 -9.60
CA LYS A 19 -1.25 -8.36 -10.07
C LYS A 19 -0.55 -8.83 -11.35
N SER A 20 -0.18 -7.93 -12.25
CA SER A 20 0.54 -8.28 -13.47
C SER A 20 1.98 -8.72 -13.23
N ILE A 21 2.61 -8.22 -12.15
CA ILE A 21 4.01 -8.51 -11.81
C ILE A 21 4.11 -9.77 -10.95
N CYS A 22 3.23 -9.92 -9.96
CA CYS A 22 3.22 -11.02 -8.99
C CYS A 22 1.82 -11.68 -8.90
N PRO A 23 1.33 -12.32 -9.97
CA PRO A 23 -0.05 -12.83 -10.02
C PRO A 23 -0.32 -13.94 -8.99
N ASP A 24 0.66 -14.81 -8.75
CA ASP A 24 0.50 -15.95 -7.85
C ASP A 24 0.48 -15.49 -6.39
N GLU A 25 1.43 -14.63 -6.00
CA GLU A 25 1.50 -14.05 -4.66
C GLU A 25 0.31 -13.15 -4.36
N TYR A 26 -0.14 -12.37 -5.34
CA TYR A 26 -1.35 -11.55 -5.20
C TYR A 26 -2.60 -12.44 -5.00
N THR A 27 -2.69 -13.54 -5.74
CA THR A 27 -3.81 -14.48 -5.59
C THR A 27 -3.81 -15.12 -4.20
N ILE A 28 -2.65 -15.49 -3.66
CA ILE A 28 -2.52 -16.03 -2.31
C ILE A 28 -2.95 -14.99 -1.28
N LEU A 29 -2.49 -13.74 -1.40
CA LEU A 29 -2.90 -12.65 -0.51
C LEU A 29 -4.41 -12.47 -0.49
N VAL A 30 -5.06 -12.40 -1.66
CA VAL A 30 -6.52 -12.25 -1.76
C VAL A 30 -7.25 -13.48 -1.20
N GLN A 31 -6.72 -14.69 -1.38
CA GLN A 31 -7.29 -15.90 -0.80
C GLN A 31 -7.23 -15.89 0.73
N GLU A 32 -6.10 -15.50 1.31
CA GLU A 32 -5.95 -15.40 2.76
C GLU A 32 -6.81 -14.27 3.33
N ALA A 33 -6.84 -13.10 2.68
CA ALA A 33 -7.65 -11.96 3.10
C ALA A 33 -9.16 -12.26 3.01
N ASN A 34 -9.61 -13.05 2.04
CA ASN A 34 -11.03 -13.41 1.94
C ASN A 34 -11.44 -14.55 2.88
N LYS A 35 -10.50 -15.17 3.62
CA LYS A 35 -10.90 -16.11 4.68
C LYS A 35 -11.60 -15.32 5.77
N GLU A 36 -12.72 -15.87 6.22
CA GLU A 36 -13.51 -15.30 7.32
C GLU A 36 -14.01 -13.86 7.04
N ASP A 37 -14.06 -13.45 5.76
CA ASP A 37 -14.51 -12.12 5.32
C ASP A 37 -13.65 -10.97 5.89
N TYR A 38 -12.36 -11.23 6.14
CA TYR A 38 -11.44 -10.25 6.73
C TYR A 38 -11.19 -9.05 5.81
N GLY A 39 -10.86 -9.30 4.54
CA GLY A 39 -10.68 -8.28 3.50
C GLY A 39 -9.35 -7.50 3.58
N LEU A 40 -8.91 -6.98 2.44
CA LEU A 40 -7.69 -6.16 2.37
C LEU A 40 -7.85 -4.75 2.94
N GLU A 41 -9.08 -4.24 2.94
CA GLU A 41 -9.40 -2.94 3.52
C GLU A 41 -9.21 -2.95 5.03
N HIS A 42 -9.74 -3.98 5.70
CA HIS A 42 -9.55 -4.16 7.14
C HIS A 42 -8.08 -4.42 7.51
N TYR A 43 -7.37 -5.21 6.70
CA TYR A 43 -5.93 -5.41 6.87
C TYR A 43 -5.15 -4.09 6.83
N ALA A 44 -5.43 -3.24 5.85
CA ALA A 44 -4.76 -1.95 5.70
C ALA A 44 -5.12 -0.98 6.83
N ASP A 45 -6.37 -1.03 7.32
CA ASP A 45 -6.85 -0.24 8.46
C ASP A 45 -6.17 -0.66 9.78
N GLU A 46 -6.05 -1.96 10.05
CA GLU A 46 -5.30 -2.46 11.23
C GLU A 46 -3.84 -1.98 11.24
N LEU A 47 -3.17 -2.07 10.09
CA LEU A 47 -1.80 -1.59 9.95
C LEU A 47 -1.67 -0.08 10.14
N HIS A 48 -2.72 0.70 9.88
CA HIS A 48 -2.70 2.15 10.08
C HIS A 48 -2.69 2.53 11.56
N TYR A 49 -3.40 1.77 12.41
CA TYR A 49 -3.59 2.13 13.82
C TYR A 49 -2.62 1.44 14.78
N ASP A 50 -2.34 0.15 14.58
CA ASP A 50 -1.67 -0.67 15.60
C ASP A 50 -0.26 -1.14 15.20
N ASP A 51 0.22 -0.83 13.98
CA ASP A 51 1.48 -1.34 13.38
C ASP A 51 1.58 -2.89 13.41
N VAL A 52 0.52 -3.58 13.79
CA VAL A 52 0.46 -5.03 14.05
C VAL A 52 -0.86 -5.54 13.52
N CYS A 53 -0.79 -6.43 12.54
CA CYS A 53 -1.95 -7.18 12.06
C CYS A 53 -2.18 -8.41 12.96
N GLU A 54 -3.43 -8.62 13.38
CA GLU A 54 -3.81 -9.80 14.18
C GLU A 54 -3.85 -11.09 13.34
N ASN A 55 -4.04 -10.95 12.02
CA ASN A 55 -4.08 -12.05 11.06
C ASN A 55 -2.68 -12.36 10.47
N ALA A 56 -1.94 -13.22 11.16
CA ALA A 56 -0.60 -13.64 10.73
C ALA A 56 -0.55 -14.22 9.32
N ALA A 57 -1.60 -14.91 8.86
CA ALA A 57 -1.62 -15.51 7.52
C ALA A 57 -1.69 -14.45 6.41
N VAL A 58 -2.53 -13.42 6.59
CA VAL A 58 -2.63 -12.28 5.67
C VAL A 58 -1.32 -11.49 5.68
N ASN A 59 -0.75 -11.25 6.87
CA ASN A 59 0.52 -10.54 7.01
C ASN A 59 1.68 -11.29 6.32
N ASP A 60 1.77 -12.60 6.50
CA ASP A 60 2.79 -13.43 5.84
C ASP A 60 2.61 -13.44 4.32
N ALA A 61 1.37 -13.54 3.83
CA ALA A 61 1.06 -13.48 2.40
C ALA A 61 1.42 -12.11 1.80
N PHE A 62 1.14 -11.02 2.51
CA PHE A 62 1.51 -9.68 2.10
C PHE A 62 3.03 -9.49 2.07
N ASN A 63 3.75 -9.96 3.11
CA ASN A 63 5.21 -9.93 3.13
C ASN A 63 5.83 -10.70 1.96
N HIS A 64 5.28 -11.87 1.61
CA HIS A 64 5.71 -12.63 0.44
C HIS A 64 5.49 -11.87 -0.86
N LEU A 65 4.33 -11.22 -1.02
CA LEU A 65 4.05 -10.35 -2.16
C LEU A 65 5.07 -9.20 -2.25
N CYS A 66 5.36 -8.52 -1.14
CA CYS A 66 6.34 -7.44 -1.08
C CYS A 66 7.74 -7.92 -1.50
N MET A 67 8.18 -9.09 -1.02
CA MET A 67 9.46 -9.67 -1.40
C MET A 67 9.52 -10.08 -2.88
N ALA A 68 8.44 -10.66 -3.41
CA ALA A 68 8.36 -11.03 -4.82
C ALA A 68 8.38 -9.80 -5.74
N PHE A 69 7.67 -8.74 -5.34
CA PHE A 69 7.60 -7.49 -6.09
C PHE A 69 8.95 -6.75 -6.12
N ASP A 70 9.63 -6.62 -4.98
CA ASP A 70 10.99 -6.03 -4.91
C ASP A 70 11.98 -6.85 -5.76
N LYS A 71 11.88 -8.18 -5.72
CA LYS A 71 12.71 -9.04 -6.58
C LYS A 71 12.41 -8.86 -8.07
N ALA A 72 11.16 -8.64 -8.44
CA ALA A 72 10.74 -8.54 -9.84
C ALA A 72 11.09 -7.19 -10.47
N ILE A 73 10.87 -6.08 -9.74
CA ILE A 73 11.01 -4.74 -10.31
C ILE A 73 11.93 -3.80 -9.52
N GLY A 74 12.37 -4.18 -8.32
CA GLY A 74 13.30 -3.39 -7.49
C GLY A 74 12.67 -2.24 -6.71
N LEU A 75 11.34 -2.24 -6.57
CA LEU A 75 10.58 -1.29 -5.75
C LEU A 75 10.03 -1.99 -4.51
N LEU A 76 10.00 -1.27 -3.39
CA LEU A 76 9.38 -1.79 -2.17
C LEU A 76 7.89 -1.54 -2.23
N LEU A 77 7.09 -2.59 -2.09
CA LEU A 77 5.63 -2.49 -2.01
C LEU A 77 5.20 -2.24 -0.57
N GLY A 78 4.19 -1.40 -0.39
CA GLY A 78 3.48 -1.16 0.86
C GLY A 78 1.98 -1.11 0.62
N ILE A 79 1.22 -1.06 1.71
CA ILE A 79 -0.23 -0.84 1.69
C ILE A 79 -0.55 0.23 2.73
N VAL A 80 -1.47 1.12 2.39
CA VAL A 80 -1.95 2.16 3.30
C VAL A 80 -3.46 2.18 3.25
N TYR A 81 -4.09 2.55 4.36
CA TYR A 81 -5.52 2.87 4.42
C TYR A 81 -5.70 4.35 4.69
N HIS A 82 -6.72 4.94 4.05
CA HIS A 82 -7.15 6.29 4.34
C HIS A 82 -8.68 6.35 4.26
N SER A 83 -9.32 6.87 5.31
CA SER A 83 -10.74 7.23 5.27
C SER A 83 -10.88 8.71 4.92
N ALA A 84 -11.67 9.04 3.88
CA ALA A 84 -11.88 10.42 3.42
C ALA A 84 -12.85 11.24 4.30
N GLU A 85 -13.12 10.81 5.55
CA GLU A 85 -13.91 11.62 6.49
C GLU A 85 -13.25 12.97 6.80
N ASP A 86 -11.96 13.12 6.52
CA ASP A 86 -11.22 14.37 6.54
C ASP A 86 -11.09 14.99 5.13
N ARG A 87 -11.40 16.28 5.01
CA ARG A 87 -11.57 16.95 3.71
C ARG A 87 -10.25 17.18 2.98
N GLY A 88 -10.14 16.66 1.75
CA GLY A 88 -9.16 17.12 0.75
C GLY A 88 -8.20 16.06 0.19
N ASP A 89 -8.48 14.79 0.43
CA ASP A 89 -7.52 13.71 0.18
C ASP A 89 -7.79 12.98 -1.15
N ASP A 90 -6.72 12.59 -1.85
CA ASP A 90 -6.79 11.87 -3.13
C ASP A 90 -6.98 10.34 -2.96
N LEU A 91 -7.09 9.87 -1.71
CA LEU A 91 -7.19 8.46 -1.29
C LEU A 91 -8.42 8.26 -0.40
N ASP A 92 -9.21 7.24 -0.74
CA ASP A 92 -10.36 6.77 0.03
C ASP A 92 -10.38 5.24 -0.05
N GLY A 93 -10.26 4.58 1.10
CA GLY A 93 -10.01 3.14 1.23
C GLY A 93 -8.52 2.76 1.26
N TYR A 94 -8.21 1.51 0.91
CA TYR A 94 -6.82 1.04 0.83
C TYR A 94 -6.16 1.39 -0.51
N ALA A 95 -4.84 1.58 -0.49
CA ALA A 95 -4.03 1.73 -1.69
C ALA A 95 -2.67 1.04 -1.54
N PHE A 96 -2.18 0.45 -2.64
CA PHE A 96 -0.80 0.01 -2.72
C PHE A 96 0.13 1.19 -2.92
N THR A 97 1.24 1.20 -2.18
CA THR A 97 2.26 2.23 -2.24
C THR A 97 3.60 1.62 -2.64
N VAL A 98 4.47 2.45 -3.19
CA VAL A 98 5.84 2.06 -3.54
C VAL A 98 6.85 3.05 -2.97
N ASP A 99 7.95 2.52 -2.46
CA ASP A 99 9.13 3.30 -2.07
C ASP A 99 10.32 2.99 -3.01
N LYS A 100 11.43 3.72 -2.84
CA LYS A 100 12.61 3.78 -3.73
C LYS A 100 12.33 4.42 -5.10
N VAL A 101 11.26 5.21 -5.22
CA VAL A 101 10.92 5.93 -6.46
C VAL A 101 11.89 7.08 -6.75
N TYR A 102 12.29 7.84 -5.72
CA TYR A 102 13.12 9.05 -5.82
C TYR A 102 14.56 8.89 -5.33
N VAL A 103 14.84 7.83 -4.55
CA VAL A 103 16.20 7.32 -4.40
C VAL A 103 16.69 6.96 -5.81
N PRO A 104 17.97 7.14 -6.19
CA PRO A 104 18.48 6.93 -7.55
C PRO A 104 18.47 5.44 -7.99
N SER A 105 17.32 4.79 -7.91
CA SER A 105 17.06 3.46 -8.41
C SER A 105 16.65 3.58 -9.87
N GLU A 106 17.29 2.78 -10.73
CA GLU A 106 16.88 2.67 -12.13
C GLU A 106 15.47 2.06 -12.26
N ALA A 107 15.03 1.31 -11.24
CA ALA A 107 13.68 0.79 -11.07
C ALA A 107 12.62 1.90 -11.03
N GLY A 108 12.79 2.89 -10.14
CA GLY A 108 11.84 4.01 -10.00
C GLY A 108 11.66 4.78 -11.30
N LYS A 109 12.77 5.08 -12.00
CA LYS A 109 12.72 5.74 -13.31
C LYS A 109 12.02 4.90 -14.38
N LYS A 110 12.28 3.59 -14.41
CA LYS A 110 11.72 2.67 -15.41
C LYS A 110 10.20 2.49 -15.25
N HIS A 111 9.71 2.52 -14.02
CA HIS A 111 8.31 2.22 -13.70
C HIS A 111 7.47 3.46 -13.36
N MET A 112 8.05 4.67 -13.42
CA MET A 112 7.40 5.95 -13.08
C MET A 112 6.04 6.16 -13.76
N GLN A 113 5.83 5.65 -14.97
CA GLN A 113 4.55 5.76 -15.69
C GLN A 113 3.38 5.00 -15.04
N TYR A 114 3.67 4.05 -14.15
CA TYR A 114 2.68 3.28 -13.39
C TYR A 114 2.49 3.82 -11.96
N ILE A 115 3.22 4.87 -11.60
CA ILE A 115 3.24 5.43 -10.25
C ILE A 115 2.50 6.75 -10.26
N THR A 116 1.47 6.86 -9.42
CA THR A 116 0.70 8.09 -9.23
C THR A 116 0.93 8.61 -7.83
N ARG A 117 1.42 9.85 -7.72
CA ARG A 117 1.52 10.50 -6.42
C ARG A 117 0.16 10.96 -5.93
N LYS A 118 -0.15 10.56 -4.71
CA LYS A 118 -1.39 10.92 -4.00
C LYS A 118 -1.05 11.78 -2.81
N PHE A 119 -1.86 12.81 -2.56
CA PHE A 119 -1.67 13.75 -1.46
C PHE A 119 -2.84 13.71 -0.49
N TRP A 120 -2.53 13.94 0.79
CA TRP A 120 -3.54 14.10 1.83
C TRP A 120 -3.03 15.01 2.96
N THR A 121 -3.95 15.43 3.83
CA THR A 121 -3.61 16.24 5.01
C THR A 121 -3.92 15.48 6.28
N THR A 122 -2.92 15.30 7.15
CA THR A 122 -3.13 14.73 8.48
C THR A 122 -3.33 15.85 9.51
N PHE A 123 -4.31 15.66 10.41
CA PHE A 123 -4.62 16.57 11.51
C PHE A 123 -4.14 15.93 12.83
N GLY A 124 -3.27 16.63 13.57
CA GLY A 124 -2.74 16.19 14.88
C GLY A 124 -3.09 17.12 16.02
#